data_AF-A0A8T5S6Z0-F1
#
_entry.id   AF-A0A8T5S6Z0-F1
#
_cell.length_a   1.000
_cell.length_b   1.000
_cell.length_c   1.000
_cell.angle_alpha   90.00
_cell.angle_beta   90.00
_cell.angle_gamma   90.00
#
_symmetry.space_group_name_H-M   'P 1'
#
loop_
_entity.id
_entity.type
_entity.pdbx_description
1 polymer ?
#
loop_
_entity_poly.entity_id
_entity_poly.type
_entity_poly.pdbx_seq_one_letter_code
_entity_poly.pdbx_strand_id
1 'polypeptide(L)'
;MGLDKWLNSEEVEKQKKKKPTEVGKKKNEGKQAPESKTNIVKLMKYTLNCPNSKCKYQKTVMKKILTDLDKICPRCDKEMKVKSI
;
A
#
# COMPACT_ATOMS: atom_id res chain seq x y z
N MET A 1 -12.14 -6.74 34.34
CA MET A 1 -12.20 -6.97 32.88
C MET A 1 -10.84 -6.60 32.32
N GLY A 2 -9.96 -7.58 32.09
CA GLY A 2 -8.55 -7.38 31.72
C GLY A 2 -8.28 -7.77 30.26
N LEU A 3 -7.51 -6.93 29.56
CA LEU A 3 -7.17 -6.99 28.13
C LEU A 3 -5.95 -7.90 27.87
N ASP A 4 -5.87 -9.05 28.53
CA ASP A 4 -4.75 -10.00 28.39
C ASP A 4 -5.07 -11.12 27.41
N LYS A 5 -5.45 -10.76 26.18
CA LYS A 5 -5.90 -11.75 25.20
C LYS A 5 -5.54 -11.39 23.76
N TRP A 6 -4.27 -11.13 23.49
CA TRP A 6 -3.69 -11.37 22.16
C TRP A 6 -2.17 -11.39 22.21
N LEU A 7 -1.62 -12.48 22.72
CA LEU A 7 -0.25 -12.88 22.42
C LEU A 7 -0.25 -14.38 22.26
N ASN A 8 -0.58 -14.87 21.05
CA ASN A 8 -0.36 -16.24 20.62
C ASN A 8 -0.61 -16.32 19.12
N SER A 9 0.46 -16.30 18.32
CA SER A 9 0.55 -16.99 17.03
C SER A 9 2.01 -16.99 16.60
N GLU A 10 2.77 -17.85 17.28
CA GLU A 10 3.98 -18.45 16.73
C GLU A 10 3.62 -19.31 15.51
N GLU A 11 4.44 -19.19 14.48
CA GLU A 11 4.82 -20.23 13.51
C GLU A 11 3.74 -20.97 12.70
N VAL A 12 3.60 -20.61 11.41
CA VAL A 12 3.28 -21.59 10.35
C VAL A 12 4.05 -21.28 9.05
N GLU A 13 5.14 -22.04 8.88
CA GLU A 13 5.68 -22.64 7.65
C GLU A 13 5.64 -21.90 6.30
N LYS A 14 6.83 -21.45 5.85
CA LYS A 14 7.16 -21.21 4.43
C LYS A 14 7.37 -22.54 3.69
N GLN A 15 6.34 -23.05 3.01
CA GLN A 15 6.50 -24.17 2.07
C GLN A 15 6.62 -23.70 0.60
N LYS A 16 7.80 -23.97 0.01
CA LYS A 16 8.10 -23.98 -1.43
C LYS A 16 7.27 -25.03 -2.17
N LYS A 17 6.72 -24.70 -3.36
CA LYS A 17 6.41 -25.65 -4.47
C LYS A 17 6.31 -24.85 -5.79
N LYS A 18 7.36 -24.83 -6.61
CA LYS A 18 7.61 -25.64 -7.83
C LYS A 18 6.50 -25.53 -8.92
N LYS A 19 6.84 -24.95 -10.08
CA LYS A 19 6.14 -25.12 -11.38
C LYS A 19 6.19 -26.58 -11.83
N PRO A 20 5.25 -27.08 -12.68
CA PRO A 20 5.56 -27.21 -14.11
C PRO A 20 4.37 -27.05 -15.12
N THR A 21 4.71 -26.49 -16.28
CA THR A 21 4.46 -26.87 -17.70
C THR A 21 3.11 -27.44 -18.22
N GLU A 22 2.59 -26.76 -19.27
CA GLU A 22 1.79 -27.16 -20.48
C GLU A 22 0.55 -28.06 -20.42
N VAL A 23 -0.54 -27.67 -21.12
CA VAL A 23 -1.11 -28.31 -22.35
C VAL A 23 -2.44 -27.62 -22.79
N GLY A 24 -2.44 -27.03 -24.00
CA GLY A 24 -3.40 -27.30 -25.09
C GLY A 24 -4.91 -26.95 -25.04
N LYS A 25 -5.28 -25.95 -25.86
CA LYS A 25 -6.29 -25.99 -26.96
C LYS A 25 -7.81 -25.97 -26.64
N LYS A 26 -8.50 -24.88 -27.00
CA LYS A 26 -9.52 -24.80 -28.09
C LYS A 26 -10.17 -23.42 -28.22
N LYS A 27 -10.30 -22.98 -29.48
CA LYS A 27 -11.05 -21.81 -29.96
C LYS A 27 -12.49 -21.78 -29.43
N ASN A 28 -12.97 -20.60 -29.03
CA ASN A 28 -14.31 -20.19 -29.37
C ASN A 28 -14.35 -18.68 -29.63
N GLU A 29 -14.75 -18.30 -30.85
CA GLU A 29 -15.17 -16.95 -31.20
C GLU A 29 -16.36 -16.56 -30.33
N GLY A 30 -16.32 -15.37 -29.74
CA GLY A 30 -17.44 -14.90 -28.94
C GLY A 30 -17.14 -13.59 -28.26
N LYS A 31 -17.39 -12.49 -28.98
CA LYS A 31 -17.50 -11.11 -28.49
C LYS A 31 -16.26 -10.61 -27.74
N GLN A 32 -15.45 -9.80 -28.44
CA GLN A 32 -14.58 -8.83 -27.78
C GLN A 32 -15.45 -7.96 -26.87
N ALA A 33 -15.53 -8.32 -25.59
CA ALA A 33 -15.75 -7.34 -24.56
C ALA A 33 -14.67 -6.26 -24.76
N PRO A 34 -14.98 -4.95 -24.67
CA PRO A 34 -13.93 -3.97 -24.60
C PRO A 34 -13.06 -4.39 -23.44
N GLU A 35 -11.82 -4.78 -23.75
CA GLU A 35 -10.81 -5.12 -22.76
C GLU A 35 -10.66 -3.87 -21.91
N SER A 36 -11.40 -3.84 -20.79
CA SER A 36 -11.39 -2.75 -19.86
C SER A 36 -9.98 -2.75 -19.32
N LYS A 37 -9.12 -1.92 -19.93
CA LYS A 37 -7.74 -1.70 -19.52
C LYS A 37 -7.82 -1.38 -18.04
N THR A 38 -7.58 -2.39 -17.22
CA THR A 38 -7.51 -2.26 -15.78
C THR A 38 -6.28 -1.41 -15.56
N ASN A 39 -6.47 -0.10 -15.50
CA ASN A 39 -5.40 0.83 -15.15
C ASN A 39 -4.97 0.44 -13.75
N ILE A 40 -3.89 -0.33 -13.66
CA ILE A 40 -3.29 -0.72 -12.40
C ILE A 40 -2.80 0.57 -11.76
N VAL A 41 -3.60 1.13 -10.85
CA VAL A 41 -3.24 2.42 -10.28
C VAL A 41 -2.20 2.19 -9.19
N LYS A 42 -0.95 2.42 -9.56
CA LYS A 42 0.20 2.24 -8.67
C LYS A 42 0.14 3.27 -7.54
N LEU A 43 0.08 2.79 -6.31
CA LEU A 43 0.21 3.63 -5.12
C LEU A 43 1.68 3.99 -4.93
N MET A 44 1.95 5.24 -4.63
CA MET A 44 3.28 5.73 -4.27
C MET A 44 3.39 5.83 -2.75
N LYS A 45 4.57 5.52 -2.23
CA LYS A 45 4.87 5.64 -0.80
C LYS A 45 5.51 7.01 -0.57
N TYR A 46 4.93 7.78 0.35
CA TYR A 46 5.43 9.09 0.75
C TYR A 46 5.74 9.09 2.23
N THR A 47 6.91 9.60 2.60
CA THR A 47 7.27 9.92 3.97
C THR A 47 7.12 11.42 4.18
N LEU A 48 6.28 11.81 5.13
CA LEU A 48 6.00 13.19 5.52
C LEU A 48 6.66 13.44 6.87
N ASN A 49 7.54 14.42 6.95
CA ASN A 49 8.24 14.79 8.19
C ASN A 49 7.97 16.25 8.57
N CYS A 50 7.57 16.50 9.81
CA CYS A 50 7.29 17.84 10.31
C CYS A 50 8.61 18.62 10.53
N PRO A 51 8.78 19.82 9.94
CA PRO A 51 10.01 20.61 10.08
C PRO A 51 10.23 21.15 11.50
N ASN A 52 9.20 21.12 12.36
CA ASN A 52 9.29 21.62 13.71
C ASN A 52 9.98 20.61 14.63
N SER A 53 11.19 20.94 15.08
CA SER A 53 12.00 20.11 15.99
C SER A 53 11.33 19.78 17.32
N LYS A 54 10.35 20.58 17.76
CA LYS A 54 9.55 20.28 18.96
C LYS A 54 8.45 19.27 18.69
N CYS A 55 7.86 19.28 17.49
CA CYS A 55 6.75 18.41 17.12
C CYS A 55 7.22 16.99 16.81
N LYS A 56 8.30 16.87 16.02
CA LYS A 56 8.91 15.59 15.58
C LYS A 56 7.93 14.60 14.95
N TYR A 57 6.77 15.09 14.48
CA TYR A 57 5.76 14.23 13.87
C TYR A 57 6.22 13.75 12.50
N GLN A 58 6.14 12.45 12.28
CA GLN A 58 6.40 11.81 11.00
C GLN A 58 5.28 10.84 10.69
N LYS A 59 4.84 10.81 9.44
CA LYS A 59 3.89 9.81 8.94
C LYS A 59 4.33 9.30 7.59
N THR A 60 3.99 8.05 7.31
CA THR A 60 4.20 7.44 6.00
C THR A 60 2.83 7.14 5.42
N VAL A 61 2.57 7.60 4.20
CA VAL A 61 1.29 7.43 3.52
C VAL A 61 1.50 6.77 2.17
N MET A 62 0.63 5.83 1.83
CA MET A 62 0.56 5.26 0.49
C MET A 62 -0.66 5.83 -0.22
N LYS A 63 -0.42 6.76 -1.14
CA LYS A 63 -1.46 7.45 -1.90
C LYS A 63 -1.04 7.57 -3.36
N LYS A 64 -2.01 7.82 -4.24
CA LYS A 64 -1.72 8.14 -5.64
C LYS A 64 -1.15 9.55 -5.75
N ILE A 65 -1.89 10.50 -5.18
CA ILE A 65 -1.59 11.92 -5.17
C ILE A 65 -1.76 12.40 -3.72
N LEU A 66 -0.84 13.22 -3.23
CA LEU A 66 -0.98 13.89 -1.94
C LEU A 66 -1.90 15.10 -2.06
N THR A 67 -2.84 15.25 -1.13
CA THR A 67 -3.66 16.46 -1.05
C THR A 67 -2.96 17.51 -0.19
N ASP A 68 -3.39 18.76 -0.25
CA ASP A 68 -2.79 19.83 0.56
C ASP A 68 -3.00 19.61 2.06
N LEU A 69 -4.12 19.00 2.44
CA LEU A 69 -4.37 18.57 3.83
C LEU A 69 -3.36 17.52 4.31
N ASP A 70 -2.88 16.63 3.42
CA ASP A 70 -1.87 15.64 3.80
C ASP A 70 -0.53 16.28 4.13
N LYS A 71 -0.22 17.42 3.50
CA LYS A 71 1.00 18.19 3.71
C LYS A 71 0.96 19.00 5.00
N ILE A 72 -0.20 19.19 5.64
CA ILE A 72 -0.27 19.90 6.92
C ILE A 72 -0.04 18.95 8.10
N CYS A 73 0.79 19.38 9.04
CA CYS A 73 1.05 18.62 10.26
C CYS A 73 -0.16 18.70 11.20
N PRO A 74 -0.78 17.58 11.60
CA PRO A 74 -1.98 17.58 12.46
C PRO A 74 -1.73 17.99 13.92
N ARG A 75 -0.47 18.24 14.30
CA ARG A 75 -0.08 18.61 15.66
C ARG A 75 0.31 20.07 15.82
N CYS A 76 0.77 20.71 14.74
CA CYS A 76 1.30 22.07 14.82
C CYS A 76 1.00 22.90 13.57
N ASP A 77 0.17 22.39 12.67
CA ASP A 77 -0.39 23.09 11.50
C ASP A 77 0.66 23.68 10.54
N LYS A 78 1.89 23.18 10.63
CA LYS A 78 2.99 23.55 9.74
C LYS A 78 3.04 22.60 8.55
N GLU A 79 3.45 23.14 7.41
CA GLU A 79 3.68 22.34 6.21
C GLU A 79 4.82 21.33 6.43
N MET A 80 4.55 20.08 6.09
CA MET A 80 5.43 18.93 6.24
C MET A 80 6.31 18.75 5.01
N LYS A 81 7.55 18.30 5.22
CA LYS A 81 8.47 17.93 4.14
C LYS A 81 8.09 16.54 3.59
N VAL A 82 7.80 16.48 2.30
CA VAL A 82 7.45 15.25 1.58
C VAL A 82 8.70 14.61 0.97
N LYS A 83 8.86 13.29 1.13
CA LYS A 83 9.83 12.47 0.38
C LYS A 83 9.12 11.26 -0.21
N SER A 84 9.14 11.10 -1.53
CA SER A 84 8.70 9.87 -2.20
C SER A 84 9.76 8.77 -2.05
N ILE A 85 9.33 7.53 -1.85
CA ILE A 85 10.17 6.32 -1.77
C ILE A 85 9.67 5.31 -2.80
#